data_AF-A0A1L8I395-F1
#
_entry.id   AF-A0A1L8I395-F1
#
_cell.length_a   1.000
_cell.length_b   1.000
_cell.length_c   1.000
_cell.angle_alpha   90.00
_cell.angle_beta   90.00
_cell.angle_gamma   90.00
#
_symmetry.space_group_name_H-M   'P 1'
#
loop_
_entity.id
_entity.type
_entity.pdbx_description
1 polymer ?
#
loop_
_entity_poly.entity_id
_entity_poly.type
_entity_poly.pdbx_seq_one_letter_code
_entity_poly.pdbx_strand_id
1 'polypeptide(L)'
;MFLFPNNKKPNKQHFIFYPFLFFPECHFPHPMSLSESPFTCPLFGPCFSLGLVLLFPSYWFVDRLLSCAVPTSIDRSQGCALRLLRLLLGVPVFLLLFLLSLPLGILGLLIWAPFHQIRRPFCYQNQSRAHTPPVEMIGGKCTFLFISANLCLLPDGLARFSNLRHTQKRTATISSLLGAPTAPQECQGINGKSDDSASLCSTNDVLTRVENIKEEFPSEISIDFPRGADFLCLQEVFDGRASGKLRRLLAPSFPHILYDVGPSGPYNCGFRFFNSGLFLASRYPPLAAKYFCYPNARGEDSLAAKGLLCVKVQVGVNEEQQSIVGYINCTHLHAPEADACVRFDQMSHLLQWVSDFQSENSEAGEITVFDVLCGDLNFDNCSADDHMEQSHDLFEVYKDPCRDCAGRDRSGVLGTLLRPESLYHEAVNTPDNMKRTLESPNERQLYLAPPLPLNSNPDVPHWTGRRIDYILYRPPESFPATVVDQFLFITQLAGLSDHIPISLRLSVTIDPTTSL
;
A
#
# COMPACT_ATOMS: atom_id res chain seq x y z
N MET A 1 58.63 4.31 36.50
CA MET A 1 59.29 3.22 35.76
C MET A 1 58.62 3.16 34.39
N PHE A 2 59.31 3.68 33.35
CA PHE A 2 59.04 3.62 31.89
C PHE A 2 57.67 4.17 31.39
N LEU A 3 57.50 4.90 30.28
CA LEU A 3 58.30 5.54 29.24
C LEU A 3 57.33 6.55 28.56
N PHE A 4 57.76 7.79 28.31
CA PHE A 4 57.21 8.69 27.26
C PHE A 4 57.93 8.36 25.90
N PRO A 5 57.61 8.93 24.70
CA PRO A 5 56.68 10.03 24.35
C PRO A 5 55.91 9.90 22.98
N ASN A 6 55.07 10.92 22.73
CA ASN A 6 54.75 11.56 21.44
C ASN A 6 54.02 10.79 20.31
N ASN A 7 52.83 11.28 19.91
CA ASN A 7 52.78 12.39 18.95
C ASN A 7 51.42 13.11 18.91
N LYS A 8 51.47 14.45 18.88
CA LYS A 8 50.34 15.37 18.72
C LYS A 8 50.07 15.66 17.23
N LYS A 9 48.78 15.72 16.89
CA LYS A 9 48.04 16.70 16.04
C LYS A 9 47.11 16.01 15.02
N PRO A 10 46.00 16.64 14.59
CA PRO A 10 45.19 17.68 15.24
C PRO A 10 43.68 17.35 15.27
N ASN A 11 42.96 18.06 16.14
CA ASN A 11 41.50 18.18 16.10
C ASN A 11 41.04 18.60 14.69
N LYS A 12 40.32 17.73 13.98
CA LYS A 12 39.42 18.14 12.92
C LYS A 12 38.06 18.44 13.56
N GLN A 13 37.85 19.71 13.89
CA GLN A 13 36.49 20.25 13.90
C GLN A 13 35.96 20.09 12.48
N HIS A 14 35.10 19.09 12.27
CA HIS A 14 34.28 19.06 11.07
C HIS A 14 33.24 20.16 11.21
N PHE A 15 33.57 21.33 10.68
CA PHE A 15 32.58 22.31 10.25
C PHE A 15 31.73 21.63 9.18
N ILE A 16 30.57 21.11 9.59
CA ILE A 16 29.51 20.74 8.67
C ILE A 16 28.92 22.05 8.17
N PHE A 17 29.41 22.51 7.02
CA PHE A 17 28.72 23.50 6.22
C PHE A 17 27.39 22.89 5.79
N TYR A 18 26.29 23.34 6.41
CA TYR A 18 24.97 23.25 5.80
C TYR A 18 24.93 24.27 4.66
N PRO A 19 24.82 23.87 3.38
CA PRO A 19 24.17 24.76 2.43
C PRO A 19 22.67 24.63 2.72
N PHE A 20 22.12 25.55 3.52
CA PHE A 20 20.72 25.93 3.41
C PHE A 20 20.53 26.55 2.01
N LEU A 21 20.46 25.71 0.99
CA LEU A 21 19.78 26.06 -0.23
C LEU A 21 18.34 25.62 0.00
N PHE A 22 17.52 26.59 0.41
CA PHE A 22 16.08 26.54 0.21
C PHE A 22 15.85 26.24 -1.27
N PHE A 23 15.61 24.96 -1.58
CA PHE A 23 14.98 24.61 -2.83
C PHE A 23 13.55 25.16 -2.73
N PRO A 24 13.09 25.98 -3.70
CA PRO A 24 11.70 26.39 -3.69
C PRO A 24 10.87 25.10 -3.79
N GLU A 25 10.02 24.89 -2.79
CA GLU A 25 8.93 23.93 -2.90
C GLU A 25 8.21 24.23 -4.21
N CYS A 26 8.20 23.27 -5.13
CA CYS A 26 7.28 23.31 -6.26
C CYS A 26 5.87 23.10 -5.69
N HIS A 27 5.31 24.16 -5.10
CA HIS A 27 3.91 24.23 -4.76
C HIS A 27 3.10 24.07 -6.05
N PHE A 28 2.33 22.99 -6.14
CA PHE A 28 1.23 22.89 -7.10
C PHE A 28 0.16 23.89 -6.62
N PRO A 29 -0.06 25.03 -7.30
CA PRO A 29 -0.68 26.20 -6.66
C PRO A 29 -2.22 26.21 -6.71
N HIS A 30 -2.87 25.06 -6.92
CA HIS A 30 -4.33 24.99 -6.99
C HIS A 30 -4.87 23.69 -6.35
N PRO A 31 -6.05 23.73 -5.70
CA PRO A 31 -6.76 22.50 -5.34
C PRO A 31 -6.87 21.63 -6.59
N MET A 32 -6.26 20.45 -6.54
CA MET A 32 -6.04 19.66 -7.76
C MET A 32 -7.35 19.04 -8.21
N SER A 33 -7.86 19.52 -9.34
CA SER A 33 -9.04 18.95 -9.98
C SER A 33 -8.80 17.50 -10.36
N LEU A 34 -9.71 16.62 -9.92
CA LEU A 34 -9.78 15.21 -10.33
C LEU A 34 -9.96 15.15 -11.85
N SER A 35 -8.90 14.79 -12.57
CA SER A 35 -8.90 14.84 -14.03
C SER A 35 -8.58 13.47 -14.62
N GLU A 36 -9.36 13.11 -15.64
CA GLU A 36 -9.16 11.88 -16.40
C GLU A 36 -7.93 11.93 -17.31
N SER A 37 -7.49 13.14 -17.67
CA SER A 37 -6.32 13.34 -18.52
C SER A 37 -5.08 13.65 -17.68
N PRO A 38 -3.93 13.02 -17.96
CA PRO A 38 -2.65 13.37 -17.33
C PRO A 38 -2.18 14.79 -17.68
N PHE A 39 -2.75 15.43 -18.71
CA PHE A 39 -2.35 16.75 -19.19
C PHE A 39 -3.55 17.68 -19.33
N THR A 40 -3.31 18.97 -19.13
CA THR A 40 -4.30 20.04 -19.36
C THR A 40 -4.57 20.25 -20.86
N CYS A 41 -3.53 20.16 -21.70
CA CYS A 41 -3.65 20.24 -23.15
C CYS A 41 -3.91 18.85 -23.76
N PRO A 42 -4.95 18.69 -24.61
CA PRO A 42 -5.30 17.39 -25.20
C PRO A 42 -4.25 16.85 -26.18
N LEU A 43 -3.39 17.71 -26.74
CA LEU A 43 -2.32 17.30 -27.67
C LEU A 43 -1.14 16.63 -26.97
N PHE A 44 -0.92 16.92 -25.68
CA PHE A 44 0.23 16.38 -24.95
C PHE A 44 0.09 14.89 -24.65
N GLY A 45 -1.13 14.39 -24.46
CA GLY A 45 -1.39 12.96 -24.26
C GLY A 45 -0.91 12.09 -25.44
N PRO A 46 -1.31 12.39 -26.69
CA PRO A 46 -0.81 11.70 -27.87
C PRO A 46 0.71 11.78 -28.04
N CYS A 47 1.32 12.96 -27.83
CA CYS A 47 2.78 13.11 -27.93
C CYS A 47 3.52 12.29 -26.87
N PHE A 48 3.04 12.31 -25.63
CA PHE A 48 3.56 11.48 -24.54
C PHE A 48 3.45 10.00 -24.87
N SER A 49 2.31 9.58 -25.42
CA SER A 49 2.06 8.19 -25.84
C SER A 49 2.99 7.77 -26.99
N LEU A 50 3.25 8.66 -27.96
CA LEU A 50 4.21 8.40 -29.03
C LEU A 50 5.62 8.18 -28.48
N GLY A 51 6.06 9.03 -27.54
CA GLY A 51 7.34 8.86 -26.86
C GLY A 51 7.45 7.50 -26.15
N LEU A 52 6.40 7.07 -25.43
CA LEU A 52 6.34 5.75 -24.81
C LEU A 52 6.40 4.61 -25.82
N VAL A 53 5.67 4.71 -26.94
CA VAL A 53 5.68 3.68 -28.01
C VAL A 53 7.08 3.51 -28.60
N LEU A 54 7.79 4.62 -28.83
CA LEU A 54 9.17 4.60 -29.34
C LEU A 54 10.17 4.05 -28.32
N LEU A 55 9.97 4.35 -27.02
CA LEU A 55 10.80 3.86 -25.93
C LEU A 55 10.58 2.37 -25.61
N PHE A 56 9.36 1.86 -25.86
CA PHE A 56 8.92 0.55 -25.41
C PHE A 56 9.81 -0.62 -25.87
N PRO A 57 10.29 -0.71 -27.13
CA PRO A 57 11.15 -1.82 -27.54
C PRO A 57 12.42 -1.92 -26.70
N SER A 58 13.10 -0.79 -26.45
CA SER A 58 14.32 -0.77 -25.63
C SER A 58 14.04 -1.19 -24.19
N TYR A 59 12.98 -0.64 -23.59
CA TYR A 59 12.53 -1.05 -22.26
C TYR A 59 12.22 -2.56 -22.19
N TRP A 60 11.48 -3.08 -23.16
CA TRP A 60 11.07 -4.48 -23.18
C TRP A 60 12.25 -5.43 -23.36
N PHE A 61 13.23 -5.09 -24.19
CA PHE A 61 14.43 -5.92 -24.35
C PHE A 61 15.31 -5.92 -23.10
N VAL A 62 15.42 -4.81 -22.37
CA VAL A 62 16.08 -4.79 -21.05
C VAL A 62 15.33 -5.67 -20.05
N ASP A 63 14.00 -5.57 -20.01
CA ASP A 63 13.17 -6.42 -19.14
C ASP A 63 13.38 -7.92 -19.46
N ARG A 64 13.40 -8.30 -20.75
CA ARG A 64 13.69 -9.69 -21.17
C ARG A 64 15.13 -10.11 -20.86
N LEU A 65 16.10 -9.22 -21.03
CA LEU A 65 17.50 -9.47 -20.71
C LEU A 65 17.67 -9.82 -19.22
N LEU A 66 17.07 -9.00 -18.34
CA LEU A 66 17.02 -9.27 -16.90
C LEU A 66 16.29 -10.58 -16.60
N SER A 67 15.17 -10.86 -17.27
CA SER A 67 14.46 -12.13 -17.10
C SER A 67 15.28 -13.37 -17.50
N CYS A 68 16.24 -13.23 -18.42
CA CYS A 68 17.19 -14.31 -18.73
C CYS A 68 18.30 -14.42 -17.68
N ALA A 69 18.77 -13.28 -17.15
CA ALA A 69 19.92 -13.21 -16.25
C ALA A 69 19.59 -13.56 -14.78
N VAL A 70 18.37 -13.25 -14.33
CA VAL A 70 17.97 -13.35 -12.91
C VAL A 70 17.02 -14.53 -12.71
N PRO A 71 17.47 -15.66 -12.12
CA PRO A 71 16.63 -16.84 -11.92
C PRO A 71 15.86 -16.80 -10.59
N THR A 72 14.58 -17.15 -10.64
CA THR A 72 13.74 -17.42 -9.46
C THR A 72 14.05 -18.81 -8.86
N SER A 73 13.60 -19.12 -7.65
CA SER A 73 13.81 -20.42 -7.00
C SER A 73 13.16 -21.57 -7.79
N ILE A 74 12.02 -21.32 -8.46
CA ILE A 74 11.43 -22.30 -9.40
C ILE A 74 12.25 -22.47 -10.69
N ASP A 75 12.87 -21.40 -11.22
CA ASP A 75 13.81 -21.54 -12.34
C ASP A 75 15.09 -22.28 -11.88
N ARG A 76 15.42 -22.18 -10.58
CA ARG A 76 16.58 -22.87 -10.03
C ARG A 76 16.38 -24.39 -9.95
N SER A 77 15.17 -24.85 -9.71
CA SER A 77 14.83 -26.28 -9.63
C SER A 77 14.70 -26.97 -10.99
N GLN A 78 14.51 -26.24 -12.09
CA GLN A 78 14.35 -26.79 -13.47
C GLN A 78 15.65 -27.33 -14.12
N GLY A 79 16.75 -27.43 -13.38
CA GLY A 79 18.03 -27.97 -13.85
C GLY A 79 18.97 -26.92 -14.46
N CYS A 80 20.28 -27.19 -14.39
CA CYS A 80 21.34 -26.26 -14.81
C CYS A 80 21.39 -26.04 -16.32
N ALA A 81 21.09 -27.07 -17.13
CA ALA A 81 21.20 -27.02 -18.59
C ALA A 81 20.23 -26.00 -19.20
N LEU A 82 18.96 -26.00 -18.79
CA LEU A 82 17.96 -25.04 -19.28
C LEU A 82 18.32 -23.61 -18.90
N ARG A 83 18.86 -23.41 -17.70
CA ARG A 83 19.31 -22.08 -17.24
C ARG A 83 20.51 -21.60 -18.04
N LEU A 84 21.49 -22.47 -18.25
CA LEU A 84 22.66 -22.16 -19.06
C LEU A 84 22.25 -21.84 -20.50
N LEU A 85 21.29 -22.56 -21.07
CA LEU A 85 20.74 -22.26 -22.38
C LEU A 85 20.08 -20.88 -22.45
N ARG A 86 19.24 -20.52 -21.45
CA ARG A 86 18.62 -19.18 -21.37
C ARG A 86 19.67 -18.08 -21.24
N LEU A 87 20.74 -18.31 -20.48
CA LEU A 87 21.84 -17.36 -20.34
C LEU A 87 22.64 -17.23 -21.66
N LEU A 88 23.11 -18.34 -22.22
CA LEU A 88 24.00 -18.34 -23.39
C LEU A 88 23.32 -17.91 -24.68
N LEU A 89 22.02 -18.19 -24.84
CA LEU A 89 21.28 -17.77 -26.04
C LEU A 89 20.47 -16.49 -25.79
N GLY A 90 19.76 -16.42 -24.67
CA GLY A 90 18.85 -15.31 -24.38
C GLY A 90 19.58 -13.99 -24.14
N VAL A 91 20.64 -13.99 -23.34
CA VAL A 91 21.38 -12.76 -23.00
C VAL A 91 21.98 -12.12 -24.25
N PRO A 92 22.74 -12.83 -25.12
CA PRO A 92 23.29 -12.20 -26.34
C PRO A 92 22.21 -11.72 -27.30
N VAL A 93 21.14 -12.48 -27.48
CA VAL A 93 20.03 -12.10 -28.39
C VAL A 93 19.32 -10.85 -27.89
N PHE A 94 18.91 -10.80 -26.63
CA PHE A 94 18.21 -9.62 -26.09
C PHE A 94 19.12 -8.41 -25.94
N LEU A 95 20.42 -8.61 -25.68
CA LEU A 95 21.40 -7.53 -25.70
C LEU A 95 21.53 -6.93 -27.11
N LEU A 96 21.65 -7.76 -28.14
CA LEU A 96 21.70 -7.28 -29.53
C LEU A 96 20.42 -6.52 -29.91
N LEU A 97 19.24 -7.07 -29.58
CA LEU A 97 17.95 -6.42 -29.85
C LEU A 97 17.82 -5.09 -29.12
N PHE A 98 18.28 -5.01 -27.86
CA PHE A 98 18.35 -3.76 -27.11
C PHE A 98 19.21 -2.72 -27.83
N LEU A 99 20.44 -3.08 -28.22
CA LEU A 99 21.36 -2.18 -28.93
C LEU A 99 20.77 -1.68 -30.26
N LEU A 100 20.13 -2.56 -31.02
CA LEU A 100 19.45 -2.20 -32.28
C LEU A 100 18.26 -1.27 -32.06
N SER A 101 17.58 -1.35 -30.92
CA SER A 101 16.43 -0.51 -30.58
C SER A 101 16.81 0.86 -30.00
N LEU A 102 18.05 1.05 -29.54
CA LEU A 102 18.50 2.28 -28.86
C LEU A 102 18.23 3.58 -29.63
N PRO A 103 18.40 3.67 -30.97
CA PRO A 103 18.09 4.90 -31.70
C PRO A 103 16.63 5.34 -31.54
N LEU A 104 15.69 4.38 -31.59
CA LEU A 104 14.28 4.64 -31.34
C LEU A 104 14.02 4.97 -29.87
N GLY A 105 14.69 4.25 -28.95
CA GLY A 105 14.60 4.50 -27.52
C GLY A 105 15.03 5.91 -27.13
N ILE A 106 16.15 6.40 -27.68
CA ILE A 106 16.66 7.76 -27.45
C ILE A 106 15.68 8.79 -27.99
N LEU A 107 15.15 8.61 -29.21
CA LEU A 107 14.14 9.50 -29.76
C LEU A 107 12.87 9.51 -28.89
N GLY A 108 12.42 8.35 -28.46
CA GLY A 108 11.28 8.21 -27.54
C GLY A 108 11.51 8.95 -26.24
N LEU A 109 12.69 8.80 -25.63
CA LEU A 109 13.08 9.49 -24.40
C LEU A 109 13.09 11.01 -24.57
N LEU A 110 13.63 11.52 -25.68
CA LEU A 110 13.68 12.96 -25.99
C LEU A 110 12.27 13.57 -26.13
N ILE A 111 11.32 12.82 -26.69
CA ILE A 111 9.92 13.25 -26.81
C ILE A 111 9.22 13.14 -25.45
N TRP A 112 9.40 12.03 -24.74
CA TRP A 112 8.66 11.68 -23.54
C TRP A 112 9.09 12.46 -22.29
N ALA A 113 10.40 12.64 -22.08
CA ALA A 113 10.95 13.20 -20.85
C ALA A 113 10.47 14.63 -20.52
N PRO A 114 10.37 15.57 -21.47
CA PRO A 114 9.87 16.93 -21.19
C PRO A 114 8.44 16.98 -20.65
N PHE A 115 7.58 16.03 -21.04
CA PHE A 115 6.19 16.01 -20.60
C PHE A 115 6.03 15.73 -19.11
N HIS A 116 7.01 15.12 -18.44
CA HIS A 116 6.93 14.86 -17.00
C HIS A 116 6.89 16.12 -16.15
N GLN A 117 7.42 17.24 -16.65
CA GLN A 117 7.40 18.53 -15.94
C GLN A 117 6.00 19.17 -15.92
N ILE A 118 5.12 18.76 -16.83
CA ILE A 118 3.77 19.32 -17.00
C ILE A 118 2.67 18.27 -16.84
N ARG A 119 3.05 17.03 -16.52
CA ARG A 119 2.13 15.94 -16.22
C ARG A 119 1.54 16.15 -14.84
N ARG A 120 0.24 15.91 -14.69
CA ARG A 120 -0.42 15.86 -13.38
C ARG A 120 0.23 14.76 -12.51
N PRO A 121 0.24 14.91 -11.19
CA PRO A 121 0.85 13.92 -10.30
C PRO A 121 0.11 12.58 -10.27
N PHE A 122 -1.14 12.51 -10.72
CA PHE A 122 -1.91 11.27 -10.83
C PHE A 122 -2.99 11.41 -11.90
N CYS A 123 -3.56 10.28 -12.31
CA CYS A 123 -4.72 10.20 -13.20
C CYS A 123 -5.93 9.69 -12.43
N TYR A 124 -7.11 10.21 -12.75
CA TYR A 124 -8.39 9.73 -12.23
C TYR A 124 -9.15 8.97 -13.32
N GLN A 125 -9.88 7.92 -12.97
CA GLN A 125 -10.84 7.27 -13.85
C GLN A 125 -12.18 7.24 -13.15
N ASN A 126 -13.22 7.66 -13.88
CA ASN A 126 -14.60 7.54 -13.46
C ASN A 126 -15.39 6.70 -14.47
N GLN A 127 -15.80 5.49 -14.09
CA GLN A 127 -16.67 4.64 -14.92
C GLN A 127 -18.17 4.82 -14.60
N SER A 128 -18.53 5.55 -13.53
CA SER A 128 -19.94 5.83 -13.16
C SER A 128 -20.69 6.77 -14.10
N ARG A 129 -20.06 7.25 -15.19
CA ARG A 129 -20.71 8.14 -16.18
C ARG A 129 -21.95 7.55 -16.87
N ALA A 130 -22.22 6.26 -16.72
CA ALA A 130 -23.47 5.65 -17.20
C ALA A 130 -24.62 5.70 -16.18
N HIS A 131 -24.35 5.76 -14.87
CA HIS A 131 -25.33 5.89 -13.79
C HIS A 131 -24.60 6.32 -12.52
N THR A 132 -24.74 7.58 -12.11
CA THR A 132 -24.37 8.00 -10.75
C THR A 132 -25.49 7.50 -9.84
N PRO A 133 -25.26 6.50 -8.96
CA PRO A 133 -26.28 6.16 -7.99
C PRO A 133 -26.59 7.40 -7.14
N PRO A 134 -27.86 7.61 -6.73
CA PRO A 134 -28.19 8.70 -5.82
C PRO A 134 -27.33 8.60 -4.57
N VAL A 135 -26.88 9.74 -4.06
CA VAL A 135 -26.11 9.79 -2.81
C VAL A 135 -26.92 9.08 -1.73
N GLU A 136 -26.33 8.06 -1.12
CA GLU A 136 -27.02 7.22 -0.15
C GLU A 136 -27.28 8.03 1.13
N MET A 137 -28.53 8.01 1.59
CA MET A 137 -28.89 8.57 2.89
C MET A 137 -28.37 7.63 3.96
N ILE A 138 -27.40 8.07 4.76
CA ILE A 138 -26.82 7.26 5.83
C ILE A 138 -27.34 7.78 7.16
N GLY A 139 -28.00 6.89 7.91
CA GLY A 139 -28.41 7.12 9.29
C GLY A 139 -28.11 5.88 10.15
N GLY A 140 -27.71 6.10 11.41
CA GLY A 140 -27.38 5.02 12.33
C GLY A 140 -26.02 4.36 12.06
N LYS A 141 -25.96 3.03 12.19
CA LYS A 141 -24.72 2.26 12.09
C LYS A 141 -24.38 1.93 10.63
N CYS A 142 -23.24 2.40 10.14
CA CYS A 142 -22.70 2.07 8.81
C CYS A 142 -21.34 1.37 8.93
N THR A 143 -20.95 0.63 7.90
CA THR A 143 -19.66 -0.09 7.88
C THR A 143 -18.85 0.23 6.64
N PHE A 144 -17.54 0.42 6.80
CA PHE A 144 -16.59 0.66 5.72
C PHE A 144 -15.47 -0.38 5.73
N LEU A 145 -15.17 -0.96 4.58
CA LEU A 145 -14.18 -2.02 4.41
C LEU A 145 -13.00 -1.56 3.55
N PHE A 146 -11.82 -1.56 4.15
CA PHE A 146 -10.55 -1.16 3.56
C PHE A 146 -9.66 -2.38 3.33
N ILE A 147 -8.99 -2.44 2.18
CA ILE A 147 -7.95 -3.44 1.89
C ILE A 147 -6.66 -2.70 1.52
N SER A 148 -5.54 -3.11 2.13
CA SER A 148 -4.19 -2.71 1.71
C SER A 148 -3.42 -3.91 1.18
N ALA A 149 -2.72 -3.76 0.06
CA ALA A 149 -1.94 -4.84 -0.54
C ALA A 149 -0.77 -4.34 -1.39
N ASN A 150 0.45 -4.72 -1.03
CA ASN A 150 1.60 -4.65 -1.92
C ASN A 150 1.52 -5.81 -2.93
N LEU A 151 1.46 -5.48 -4.23
CA LEU A 151 1.22 -6.47 -5.31
C LEU A 151 2.49 -6.87 -6.06
N CYS A 152 3.61 -6.20 -5.81
CA CYS A 152 4.89 -6.40 -6.49
C CYS A 152 4.77 -6.53 -8.01
N LEU A 153 4.02 -5.60 -8.63
CA LEU A 153 3.80 -5.57 -10.07
C LEU A 153 4.90 -4.76 -10.78
N LEU A 154 6.15 -5.14 -10.54
CA LEU A 154 7.32 -4.65 -11.26
C LEU A 154 7.37 -5.18 -12.70
N PRO A 155 8.15 -4.55 -13.59
CA PRO A 155 8.62 -5.20 -14.81
C PRO A 155 9.14 -6.60 -14.48
N ASP A 156 8.82 -7.59 -15.31
CA ASP A 156 9.04 -9.01 -15.02
C ASP A 156 10.52 -9.35 -14.73
N GLY A 157 11.45 -8.66 -15.37
CA GLY A 157 12.89 -8.78 -15.11
C GLY A 157 13.27 -8.35 -13.70
N LEU A 158 12.63 -7.30 -13.19
CA LEU A 158 12.86 -6.77 -11.85
C LEU A 158 12.06 -7.54 -10.78
N ALA A 159 10.85 -7.98 -11.10
CA ALA A 159 10.04 -8.80 -10.19
C ALA A 159 10.76 -10.07 -9.73
N ARG A 160 11.74 -10.57 -10.51
CA ARG A 160 12.55 -11.74 -10.20
C ARG A 160 13.49 -11.56 -9.02
N PHE A 161 13.84 -10.32 -8.64
CA PHE A 161 14.60 -10.05 -7.41
C PHE A 161 13.77 -10.38 -6.17
N SER A 162 12.46 -10.12 -6.21
CA SER A 162 11.47 -10.60 -5.21
C SER A 162 11.02 -12.05 -5.48
N ASN A 163 11.80 -12.81 -6.26
CA ASN A 163 11.49 -14.18 -6.66
C ASN A 163 10.17 -14.36 -7.44
N LEU A 164 9.56 -13.28 -7.97
CA LEU A 164 8.30 -13.31 -8.71
C LEU A 164 8.53 -13.34 -10.23
N ARG A 165 7.51 -13.77 -10.99
CA ARG A 165 7.54 -13.79 -12.46
C ARG A 165 6.15 -13.66 -13.06
N HIS A 166 6.11 -13.48 -14.38
CA HIS A 166 4.90 -13.34 -15.20
C HIS A 166 3.98 -12.22 -14.72
N THR A 167 4.51 -11.02 -14.49
CA THR A 167 3.76 -9.86 -13.96
C THR A 167 2.39 -9.70 -14.64
N GLN A 168 2.34 -9.74 -15.98
CA GLN A 168 1.09 -9.60 -16.72
C GLN A 168 0.04 -10.70 -16.46
N LYS A 169 0.48 -11.94 -16.20
CA LYS A 169 -0.41 -13.05 -15.84
C LYS A 169 -0.87 -12.91 -14.39
N ARG A 170 0.05 -12.61 -13.47
CA ARG A 170 -0.26 -12.34 -12.06
C ARG A 170 -1.28 -11.23 -11.94
N THR A 171 -1.11 -10.11 -12.65
CA THR A 171 -2.09 -9.01 -12.64
C THR A 171 -3.48 -9.46 -13.06
N ALA A 172 -3.61 -10.31 -14.08
CA ALA A 172 -4.93 -10.79 -14.51
C ALA A 172 -5.62 -11.61 -13.41
N THR A 173 -4.87 -12.50 -12.76
CA THR A 173 -5.36 -13.29 -11.64
C THR A 173 -5.70 -12.41 -10.44
N ILE A 174 -4.76 -11.56 -9.99
CA ILE A 174 -4.94 -10.63 -8.86
C ILE A 174 -6.19 -9.75 -9.08
N SER A 175 -6.36 -9.19 -10.27
CA SER A 175 -7.52 -8.34 -10.58
C SER A 175 -8.84 -9.10 -10.48
N SER A 176 -8.86 -10.37 -10.88
CA SER A 176 -10.05 -11.21 -10.77
C SER A 176 -10.40 -11.54 -9.31
N LEU A 177 -9.39 -11.69 -8.46
CA LEU A 177 -9.58 -11.96 -7.03
C LEU A 177 -10.08 -10.70 -6.30
N LEU A 178 -9.46 -9.55 -6.55
CA LEU A 178 -9.84 -8.27 -5.96
C LEU A 178 -11.19 -7.74 -6.49
N GLY A 179 -11.52 -8.03 -7.75
CA GLY A 179 -12.75 -7.58 -8.40
C GLY A 179 -13.97 -8.47 -8.17
N ALA A 180 -13.83 -9.57 -7.41
CA ALA A 180 -14.90 -10.55 -7.21
C ALA A 180 -16.16 -9.92 -6.56
N PRO A 181 -17.36 -10.45 -6.87
CA PRO A 181 -18.63 -9.74 -6.66
C PRO A 181 -18.90 -9.36 -5.19
N THR A 182 -19.44 -8.16 -5.04
CA THR A 182 -20.18 -7.64 -3.89
C THR A 182 -21.13 -8.69 -3.31
N ALA A 183 -21.07 -8.93 -2.00
CA ALA A 183 -22.25 -9.42 -1.31
C ALA A 183 -23.36 -8.35 -1.43
N PRO A 184 -24.65 -8.73 -1.52
CA PRO A 184 -25.74 -7.75 -1.44
C PRO A 184 -25.60 -6.94 -0.14
N GLN A 185 -25.75 -5.62 -0.22
CA GLN A 185 -25.89 -4.77 0.96
C GLN A 185 -27.08 -5.28 1.79
N GLU A 186 -26.83 -5.91 2.93
CA GLU A 186 -27.84 -6.00 3.99
C GLU A 186 -27.80 -4.71 4.81
N CYS A 187 -28.29 -3.63 4.20
CA CYS A 187 -28.91 -2.56 4.98
C CYS A 187 -30.38 -2.93 5.14
N GLN A 188 -30.67 -3.96 5.95
CA GLN A 188 -32.04 -4.19 6.39
C GLN A 188 -32.36 -3.13 7.44
N GLY A 189 -33.08 -2.10 7.01
CA GLY A 189 -33.82 -1.23 7.92
C GLY A 189 -34.72 -2.09 8.79
N ILE A 190 -34.45 -2.11 10.09
CA ILE A 190 -35.32 -2.75 11.08
C ILE A 190 -36.56 -1.88 11.20
N ASN A 191 -37.55 -2.12 10.33
CA ASN A 191 -38.92 -1.70 10.57
C ASN A 191 -39.62 -2.85 11.29
N GLY A 192 -40.01 -2.60 12.54
CA GLY A 192 -40.54 -3.59 13.46
C GLY A 192 -41.86 -4.25 13.00
N LYS A 193 -42.00 -5.53 13.32
CA LYS A 193 -43.08 -6.12 14.16
C LYS A 193 -43.08 -7.66 14.04
N SER A 194 -43.55 -8.29 15.12
CA SER A 194 -43.94 -9.70 15.32
C SER A 194 -42.81 -10.73 15.44
N ASP A 195 -42.84 -11.74 16.32
CA ASP A 195 -43.77 -12.15 17.38
C ASP A 195 -43.03 -13.12 18.32
N ASP A 196 -43.59 -13.31 19.51
CA ASP A 196 -43.16 -14.17 20.61
C ASP A 196 -42.60 -15.56 20.23
N SER A 197 -41.45 -15.91 20.82
CA SER A 197 -41.25 -17.24 21.40
C SER A 197 -40.14 -17.21 22.45
N ALA A 198 -40.56 -17.07 23.70
CA ALA A 198 -39.71 -17.24 24.87
C ALA A 198 -39.28 -18.71 25.00
N SER A 199 -37.97 -18.95 25.03
CA SER A 199 -37.38 -20.21 25.49
C SER A 199 -36.45 -19.90 26.66
N LEU A 200 -36.84 -20.40 27.82
CA LEU A 200 -36.17 -20.29 29.11
C LEU A 200 -34.80 -20.98 29.08
N CYS A 201 -33.73 -20.26 29.46
CA CYS A 201 -32.46 -20.87 29.88
C CYS A 201 -31.82 -20.09 31.05
N SER A 202 -32.00 -20.65 32.24
CA SER A 202 -31.13 -20.67 33.45
C SER A 202 -30.26 -19.46 33.80
N THR A 203 -30.61 -18.80 34.91
CA THR A 203 -29.95 -17.65 35.55
C THR A 203 -28.66 -17.95 36.33
N ASN A 204 -27.96 -19.07 36.06
CA ASN A 204 -26.77 -19.45 36.83
C ASN A 204 -25.42 -19.26 36.09
N ASP A 205 -25.41 -18.87 34.81
CA ASP A 205 -24.18 -18.59 34.05
C ASP A 205 -23.80 -17.09 33.97
N VAL A 206 -24.61 -16.21 34.57
CA VAL A 206 -24.43 -14.76 34.45
C VAL A 206 -23.41 -14.21 35.47
N LEU A 207 -23.14 -14.92 36.57
CA LEU A 207 -22.24 -14.41 37.62
C LEU A 207 -20.76 -14.77 37.43
N THR A 208 -20.42 -15.73 36.59
CA THR A 208 -19.04 -16.21 36.36
C THR A 208 -18.38 -15.59 35.13
N ARG A 209 -19.11 -14.78 34.35
CA ARG A 209 -18.64 -14.17 33.09
C ARG A 209 -18.26 -12.69 33.20
N VAL A 210 -18.30 -12.13 34.42
CA VAL A 210 -18.03 -10.71 34.68
C VAL A 210 -16.56 -10.46 35.08
N GLU A 211 -15.74 -11.51 35.22
CA GLU A 211 -14.31 -11.38 35.50
C GLU A 211 -13.48 -12.01 34.37
N ASN A 212 -12.86 -11.15 33.53
CA ASN A 212 -12.05 -11.43 32.31
C ASN A 212 -12.76 -11.42 30.95
N ILE A 213 -13.50 -10.37 30.61
CA ILE A 213 -13.62 -9.98 29.21
C ILE A 213 -12.35 -9.17 28.88
N LYS A 214 -11.25 -9.86 28.57
CA LYS A 214 -10.26 -9.24 27.68
C LYS A 214 -10.96 -9.15 26.33
N GLU A 215 -11.21 -7.94 25.84
CA GLU A 215 -11.67 -7.75 24.46
C GLU A 215 -10.68 -8.48 23.55
N GLU A 216 -11.13 -9.62 23.01
CA GLU A 216 -10.32 -10.44 22.12
C GLU A 216 -10.14 -9.67 20.82
N PHE A 217 -8.89 -9.48 20.40
CA PHE A 217 -8.56 -8.77 19.16
C PHE A 217 -9.24 -9.49 17.98
N PRO A 218 -10.13 -8.84 17.20
CA PRO A 218 -10.96 -9.51 16.21
C PRO A 218 -10.18 -9.79 14.91
N SER A 219 -9.04 -10.47 15.01
CA SER A 219 -8.21 -10.85 13.86
C SER A 219 -8.41 -12.27 13.41
N GLU A 220 -8.48 -12.47 12.10
CA GLU A 220 -8.55 -13.80 11.48
C GLU A 220 -7.65 -13.90 10.24
N ILE A 221 -7.20 -15.12 9.92
CA ILE A 221 -6.59 -15.45 8.62
C ILE A 221 -7.69 -15.90 7.65
N SER A 222 -7.91 -15.11 6.61
CA SER A 222 -8.89 -15.41 5.56
C SER A 222 -8.22 -15.96 4.31
N ILE A 223 -8.84 -16.97 3.72
CA ILE A 223 -8.44 -17.52 2.41
C ILE A 223 -8.85 -16.55 1.29
N ASP A 224 -9.98 -15.86 1.46
CA ASP A 224 -10.57 -14.99 0.46
C ASP A 224 -10.49 -13.52 0.87
N PHE A 225 -10.38 -12.62 -0.11
CA PHE A 225 -10.65 -11.21 0.13
C PHE A 225 -12.08 -11.05 0.67
N PRO A 226 -12.28 -10.18 1.68
CA PRO A 226 -13.62 -9.93 2.20
C PRO A 226 -14.51 -9.36 1.11
N ARG A 227 -15.70 -9.94 0.96
CA ARG A 227 -16.67 -9.47 -0.02
C ARG A 227 -17.12 -8.06 0.33
N GLY A 228 -17.38 -7.27 -0.71
CA GLY A 228 -17.94 -5.95 -0.51
C GLY A 228 -16.93 -4.87 -0.14
N ALA A 229 -15.62 -5.05 -0.37
CA ALA A 229 -14.62 -4.01 -0.13
C ALA A 229 -14.97 -2.67 -0.77
N ASP A 230 -14.86 -1.59 0.00
CA ASP A 230 -15.21 -0.23 -0.40
C ASP A 230 -14.01 0.52 -0.99
N PHE A 231 -12.83 0.24 -0.42
CA PHE A 231 -11.57 0.90 -0.77
C PHE A 231 -10.44 -0.12 -0.91
N LEU A 232 -9.70 -0.05 -2.01
CA LEU A 232 -8.46 -0.79 -2.24
C LEU A 232 -7.30 0.20 -2.31
N CYS A 233 -6.30 0.01 -1.45
CA CYS A 233 -5.06 0.78 -1.41
C CYS A 233 -3.90 -0.15 -1.77
N LEU A 234 -3.35 0.00 -2.98
CA LEU A 234 -2.41 -0.95 -3.54
C LEU A 234 -1.03 -0.31 -3.70
N GLN A 235 0.02 -1.05 -3.36
CA GLN A 235 1.42 -0.64 -3.50
C GLN A 235 2.13 -1.48 -4.58
N GLU A 236 3.23 -0.94 -5.08
CA GLU A 236 4.08 -1.52 -6.14
C GLU A 236 3.39 -1.85 -7.47
N VAL A 237 2.42 -1.03 -7.86
CA VAL A 237 1.79 -1.09 -9.19
C VAL A 237 2.64 -0.33 -10.22
N PHE A 238 3.91 -0.76 -10.39
CA PHE A 238 4.90 -0.03 -11.19
C PHE A 238 4.83 -0.27 -12.71
N ASP A 239 4.60 -1.51 -13.18
CA ASP A 239 4.51 -1.79 -14.61
C ASP A 239 3.24 -1.17 -15.21
N GLY A 240 3.40 -0.23 -16.14
CA GLY A 240 2.29 0.52 -16.72
C GLY A 240 1.24 -0.35 -17.44
N ARG A 241 1.63 -1.51 -17.99
CA ARG A 241 0.68 -2.43 -18.62
C ARG A 241 -0.11 -3.21 -17.58
N ALA A 242 0.55 -3.58 -16.47
CA ALA A 242 -0.11 -4.19 -15.31
C ALA A 242 -1.11 -3.19 -14.70
N SER A 243 -0.68 -1.95 -14.44
CA SER A 243 -1.57 -0.86 -13.98
C SER A 243 -2.78 -0.68 -14.91
N GLY A 244 -2.57 -0.62 -16.23
CA GLY A 244 -3.66 -0.50 -17.20
C GLY A 244 -4.58 -1.72 -17.29
N LYS A 245 -4.10 -2.92 -16.94
CA LYS A 245 -4.93 -4.12 -16.84
C LYS A 245 -5.75 -4.12 -15.55
N LEU A 246 -5.10 -3.82 -14.42
CA LEU A 246 -5.73 -3.70 -13.11
C LEU A 246 -6.86 -2.66 -13.14
N ARG A 247 -6.58 -1.47 -13.67
CA ARG A 247 -7.57 -0.41 -13.88
C ARG A 247 -8.79 -0.88 -14.66
N ARG A 248 -8.62 -1.63 -15.75
CA ARG A 248 -9.75 -2.10 -16.58
C ARG A 248 -10.58 -3.20 -15.92
N LEU A 249 -9.92 -4.10 -15.20
CA LEU A 249 -10.57 -5.27 -14.59
C LEU A 249 -11.24 -4.94 -13.26
N LEU A 250 -10.74 -3.94 -12.51
CA LEU A 250 -11.36 -3.48 -11.26
C LEU A 250 -12.50 -2.49 -11.48
N ALA A 251 -12.51 -1.77 -12.60
CA ALA A 251 -13.46 -0.68 -12.84
C ALA A 251 -14.96 -1.05 -12.72
N PRO A 252 -15.40 -2.28 -13.09
CA PRO A 252 -16.78 -2.69 -12.85
C PRO A 252 -17.19 -2.74 -11.38
N SER A 253 -16.25 -3.07 -10.48
CA SER A 253 -16.50 -3.18 -9.03
C SER A 253 -16.10 -1.92 -8.26
N PHE A 254 -15.22 -1.11 -8.84
CA PHE A 254 -14.69 0.14 -8.29
C PHE A 254 -14.69 1.23 -9.38
N PRO A 255 -15.78 1.99 -9.50
CA PRO A 255 -15.91 2.98 -10.57
C PRO A 255 -14.93 4.15 -10.48
N HIS A 256 -14.39 4.42 -9.29
CA HIS A 256 -13.48 5.53 -9.03
C HIS A 256 -12.06 5.01 -8.80
N ILE A 257 -11.13 5.32 -9.69
CA ILE A 257 -9.74 4.82 -9.61
C ILE A 257 -8.75 5.96 -9.76
N LEU A 258 -7.82 6.10 -8.81
CA LEU A 258 -6.65 6.96 -8.87
C LEU A 258 -5.42 6.08 -9.17
N TYR A 259 -4.69 6.40 -10.24
CA TYR A 259 -3.59 5.58 -10.73
C TYR A 259 -2.48 6.43 -11.35
N ASP A 260 -1.36 5.77 -11.67
CA ASP A 260 -0.16 6.41 -12.22
C ASP A 260 0.30 7.59 -11.33
N VAL A 261 0.31 7.32 -10.02
CA VAL A 261 0.56 8.31 -8.98
C VAL A 261 2.07 8.57 -8.87
N GLY A 262 2.45 9.83 -8.78
CA GLY A 262 3.82 10.30 -8.70
C GLY A 262 4.54 10.46 -10.05
N PRO A 263 5.71 11.10 -10.04
CA PRO A 263 6.55 11.29 -11.21
C PRO A 263 7.28 10.00 -11.61
N SER A 264 7.31 9.69 -12.90
CA SER A 264 8.08 8.59 -13.50
C SER A 264 8.99 9.11 -14.62
N GLY A 265 9.83 10.09 -14.33
CA GLY A 265 10.77 10.67 -15.30
C GLY A 265 11.66 11.72 -14.63
N PRO A 266 12.16 12.74 -15.37
CA PRO A 266 12.89 13.84 -14.78
C PRO A 266 12.07 14.53 -13.67
N TYR A 267 12.64 14.72 -12.49
CA TYR A 267 11.99 15.29 -11.33
C TYR A 267 13.01 15.88 -10.35
N ASN A 268 12.81 17.13 -9.89
CA ASN A 268 13.66 17.83 -8.92
C ASN A 268 15.18 17.61 -9.12
N CYS A 269 15.71 18.05 -10.26
CA CYS A 269 17.12 17.90 -10.68
C CYS A 269 17.64 16.45 -10.82
N GLY A 270 16.78 15.44 -10.65
CA GLY A 270 17.09 14.02 -10.81
C GLY A 270 16.15 13.31 -11.79
N PHE A 271 16.12 11.98 -11.71
CA PHE A 271 15.28 11.13 -12.53
C PHE A 271 14.67 10.01 -11.70
N ARG A 272 13.35 9.81 -11.80
CA ARG A 272 12.61 8.69 -11.20
C ARG A 272 12.26 7.70 -12.31
N PHE A 273 12.79 6.49 -12.24
CA PHE A 273 12.49 5.42 -13.20
C PHE A 273 11.10 4.83 -12.97
N PHE A 274 10.68 4.80 -11.71
CA PHE A 274 9.35 4.33 -11.32
C PHE A 274 8.57 5.49 -10.71
N ASN A 275 7.26 5.51 -10.96
CA ASN A 275 6.34 6.35 -10.21
C ASN A 275 6.24 5.85 -8.76
N SER A 276 5.24 6.27 -7.99
CA SER A 276 5.13 5.82 -6.60
C SER A 276 4.70 4.36 -6.44
N GLY A 277 4.16 3.76 -7.51
CA GLY A 277 3.51 2.45 -7.45
C GLY A 277 2.21 2.44 -6.66
N LEU A 278 1.72 3.60 -6.19
CA LEU A 278 0.45 3.71 -5.48
C LEU A 278 -0.72 3.67 -6.46
N PHE A 279 -1.77 2.97 -6.05
CA PHE A 279 -3.03 2.85 -6.79
C PHE A 279 -4.18 2.76 -5.79
N LEU A 280 -5.21 3.58 -5.98
CA LEU A 280 -6.38 3.59 -5.12
C LEU A 280 -7.64 3.33 -5.94
N ALA A 281 -8.46 2.36 -5.53
CA ALA A 281 -9.77 2.10 -6.11
C ALA A 281 -10.85 2.29 -5.05
N SER A 282 -11.95 2.92 -5.41
CA SER A 282 -13.04 3.23 -4.50
C SER A 282 -14.40 3.03 -5.16
N ARG A 283 -15.37 2.59 -4.34
CA ARG A 283 -16.80 2.64 -4.68
C ARG A 283 -17.41 4.03 -4.55
N TYR A 284 -16.80 4.86 -3.72
CA TYR A 284 -17.29 6.19 -3.38
C TYR A 284 -16.54 7.25 -4.19
N PRO A 285 -17.22 8.33 -4.61
CA PRO A 285 -16.60 9.38 -5.39
C PRO A 285 -15.54 10.15 -4.56
N PRO A 286 -14.30 10.28 -5.07
CA PRO A 286 -13.34 11.22 -4.51
C PRO A 286 -13.83 12.66 -4.71
N LEU A 287 -13.68 13.48 -3.68
CA LEU A 287 -13.90 14.93 -3.71
C LEU A 287 -12.59 15.68 -3.97
N ALA A 288 -11.51 15.22 -3.34
CA ALA A 288 -10.18 15.80 -3.48
C ALA A 288 -9.12 14.70 -3.40
N ALA A 289 -8.00 14.90 -4.08
CA ALA A 289 -6.83 14.04 -3.95
C ALA A 289 -5.54 14.85 -4.10
N LYS A 290 -4.50 14.48 -3.35
CA LYS A 290 -3.17 15.11 -3.40
C LYS A 290 -2.11 14.04 -3.20
N TYR A 291 -1.04 14.12 -4.00
CA TYR A 291 0.12 13.25 -3.85
C TYR A 291 1.33 14.06 -3.43
N PHE A 292 2.07 13.54 -2.47
CA PHE A 292 3.32 14.09 -1.96
C PHE A 292 4.45 13.07 -2.16
N CYS A 293 5.55 13.49 -2.78
CA CYS A 293 6.75 12.67 -2.93
C CYS A 293 7.66 12.89 -1.74
N TYR A 294 8.17 11.82 -1.12
CA TYR A 294 9.17 11.97 -0.06
C TYR A 294 10.44 12.63 -0.59
N PRO A 295 11.03 13.58 0.16
CA PRO A 295 12.22 14.30 -0.29
C PRO A 295 13.48 13.45 -0.13
N ASN A 296 13.46 12.46 0.76
CA ASN A 296 14.59 11.62 1.13
C ASN A 296 14.34 10.16 0.69
N ALA A 297 15.35 9.58 0.05
CA ALA A 297 15.45 8.16 -0.28
C ALA A 297 16.94 7.83 -0.54
N ARG A 298 17.31 6.56 -0.45
CA ARG A 298 18.69 6.08 -0.64
C ARG A 298 18.74 4.85 -1.54
N GLY A 299 19.92 4.59 -2.11
CA GLY A 299 20.16 3.41 -2.93
C GLY A 299 19.19 3.29 -4.10
N GLU A 300 18.78 2.06 -4.40
CA GLU A 300 17.85 1.73 -5.49
C GLU A 300 16.46 2.35 -5.29
N ASP A 301 16.04 2.54 -4.03
CA ASP A 301 14.72 3.07 -3.71
C ASP A 301 14.57 4.55 -4.10
N SER A 302 15.69 5.27 -4.24
CA SER A 302 15.71 6.63 -4.81
C SER A 302 15.30 6.69 -6.29
N LEU A 303 15.24 5.55 -6.98
CA LEU A 303 14.77 5.46 -8.37
C LEU A 303 13.24 5.43 -8.48
N ALA A 304 12.52 5.17 -7.38
CA ALA A 304 11.07 5.22 -7.31
C ALA A 304 10.60 6.51 -6.62
N ALA A 305 9.44 7.02 -7.01
CA ALA A 305 8.83 8.18 -6.36
C ALA A 305 8.00 7.77 -5.14
N LYS A 306 8.63 7.19 -4.11
CA LYS A 306 7.96 6.87 -2.85
C LYS A 306 7.27 8.11 -2.28
N GLY A 307 6.11 7.93 -1.66
CA GLY A 307 5.30 9.06 -1.25
C GLY A 307 3.97 8.67 -0.62
N LEU A 308 3.13 9.67 -0.46
CA LEU A 308 1.81 9.62 0.18
C LEU A 308 0.74 10.11 -0.80
N LEU A 309 -0.32 9.34 -0.98
CA LEU A 309 -1.55 9.75 -1.66
C LEU A 309 -2.65 9.97 -0.61
N CYS A 310 -3.08 11.23 -0.46
CA CYS A 310 -4.22 11.63 0.37
C CYS A 310 -5.47 11.78 -0.50
N VAL A 311 -6.59 11.25 -0.05
CA VAL A 311 -7.88 11.29 -0.76
C VAL A 311 -9.00 11.59 0.22
N LYS A 312 -9.85 12.55 -0.12
CA LYS A 312 -11.13 12.81 0.53
C LYS A 312 -12.22 12.19 -0.33
N VAL A 313 -13.12 11.40 0.25
CA VAL A 313 -14.23 10.73 -0.45
C VAL A 313 -15.56 11.16 0.15
N GLN A 314 -16.60 11.24 -0.68
CA GLN A 314 -17.98 11.42 -0.21
C GLN A 314 -18.65 10.06 -0.12
N VAL A 315 -19.08 9.68 1.08
CA VAL A 315 -19.67 8.36 1.34
C VAL A 315 -21.20 8.40 1.44
N GLY A 316 -21.79 9.57 1.69
CA GLY A 316 -23.24 9.72 1.73
C GLY A 316 -23.67 11.14 2.10
N VAL A 317 -24.94 11.26 2.44
CA VAL A 317 -25.51 12.43 3.12
C VAL A 317 -26.37 11.98 4.30
N ASN A 318 -26.51 12.80 5.33
CA ASN A 318 -27.43 12.52 6.43
C ASN A 318 -28.84 13.06 6.14
N GLU A 319 -29.77 12.86 7.07
CA GLU A 319 -31.17 13.36 7.00
C GLU A 319 -31.26 14.88 6.76
N GLU A 320 -30.29 15.65 7.26
CA GLU A 320 -30.20 17.11 7.12
C GLU A 320 -29.49 17.56 5.84
N GLN A 321 -29.21 16.65 4.90
CA GLN A 321 -28.45 16.91 3.67
C GLN A 321 -27.00 17.37 3.90
N GLN A 322 -26.43 17.11 5.07
CA GLN A 322 -25.01 17.31 5.33
C GLN A 322 -24.19 16.23 4.66
N SER A 323 -23.08 16.63 4.02
CA SER A 323 -22.16 15.70 3.35
C SER A 323 -21.44 14.84 4.38
N ILE A 324 -21.46 13.53 4.17
CA ILE A 324 -20.72 12.56 4.97
C ILE A 324 -19.47 12.18 4.18
N VAL A 325 -18.30 12.42 4.77
CA VAL A 325 -17.00 12.30 4.11
C VAL A 325 -16.04 11.40 4.88
N GLY A 326 -15.02 10.92 4.20
CA GLY A 326 -13.92 10.17 4.83
C GLY A 326 -12.58 10.48 4.19
N TYR A 327 -11.51 10.28 4.94
CA TYR A 327 -10.13 10.47 4.50
C TYR A 327 -9.40 9.14 4.37
N ILE A 328 -8.66 8.98 3.28
CA ILE A 328 -7.84 7.80 2.99
C ILE A 328 -6.46 8.26 2.60
N ASN A 329 -5.47 7.76 3.31
CA ASN A 329 -4.07 8.07 3.14
C ASN A 329 -3.35 6.76 2.79
N CYS A 330 -2.79 6.66 1.58
CA CYS A 330 -2.09 5.48 1.10
C CYS A 330 -0.61 5.82 0.87
N THR A 331 0.32 5.08 1.48
CA THR A 331 1.76 5.37 1.41
C THR A 331 2.59 4.13 1.06
N HIS A 332 3.81 4.38 0.62
CA HIS A 332 4.87 3.38 0.53
C HIS A 332 6.16 4.05 0.99
N LEU A 333 6.71 3.63 2.15
CA LEU A 333 7.92 4.20 2.75
C LEU A 333 9.21 3.60 2.17
N HIS A 334 10.35 4.18 2.56
CA HIS A 334 11.70 3.76 2.17
C HIS A 334 12.01 2.32 2.61
N ALA A 335 12.38 1.46 1.65
CA ALA A 335 12.48 0.01 1.85
C ALA A 335 13.73 -0.51 2.61
N PRO A 336 14.96 0.01 2.36
CA PRO A 336 16.17 -0.51 3.00
C PRO A 336 16.10 -0.59 4.53
N GLU A 337 16.21 -1.80 5.08
CA GLU A 337 16.05 -2.10 6.51
C GLU A 337 16.94 -1.22 7.42
N ALA A 338 18.18 -0.96 7.00
CA ALA A 338 19.17 -0.21 7.77
C ALA A 338 18.92 1.32 7.85
N ASP A 339 17.98 1.85 7.08
CA ASP A 339 17.75 3.30 6.94
C ASP A 339 16.56 3.80 7.77
N ALA A 340 16.47 3.35 9.03
CA ALA A 340 15.38 3.71 9.95
C ALA A 340 15.16 5.23 10.09
N CYS A 341 16.23 6.04 10.05
CA CYS A 341 16.11 7.50 10.12
C CYS A 341 15.41 8.10 8.88
N VAL A 342 15.56 7.49 7.71
CA VAL A 342 14.85 7.94 6.50
C VAL A 342 13.35 7.68 6.66
N ARG A 343 12.97 6.48 7.11
CA ARG A 343 11.56 6.15 7.39
C ARG A 343 10.96 7.04 8.47
N PHE A 344 11.69 7.31 9.55
CA PHE A 344 11.26 8.22 10.61
C PHE A 344 10.94 9.63 10.06
N ASP A 345 11.85 10.22 9.29
CA ASP A 345 11.64 11.53 8.65
C ASP A 345 10.43 11.49 7.69
N GLN A 346 10.26 10.40 6.93
CA GLN A 346 9.11 10.23 6.04
C GLN A 346 7.79 10.15 6.81
N MET A 347 7.76 9.45 7.95
CA MET A 347 6.58 9.40 8.83
C MET A 347 6.24 10.77 9.41
N SER A 348 7.24 11.58 9.75
CA SER A 348 7.05 12.96 10.20
C SER A 348 6.45 13.84 9.09
N HIS A 349 7.01 13.76 7.87
CA HIS A 349 6.44 14.43 6.70
C HIS A 349 5.01 13.99 6.41
N LEU A 350 4.74 12.68 6.48
CA LEU A 350 3.42 12.11 6.27
C LEU A 350 2.39 12.72 7.23
N LEU A 351 2.69 12.78 8.54
CA LEU A 351 1.77 13.37 9.52
C LEU A 351 1.43 14.83 9.20
N GLN A 352 2.46 15.61 8.86
CA GLN A 352 2.27 17.01 8.49
C GLN A 352 1.40 17.13 7.23
N TRP A 353 1.70 16.38 6.17
CA TRP A 353 0.97 16.45 4.90
C TRP A 353 -0.47 15.98 5.00
N VAL A 354 -0.76 14.99 5.84
CA VAL A 354 -2.14 14.59 6.16
C VAL A 354 -2.89 15.77 6.80
N SER A 355 -2.29 16.42 7.80
CA SER A 355 -2.88 17.60 8.46
C SER A 355 -3.12 18.74 7.46
N ASP A 356 -2.12 19.05 6.63
CA ASP A 356 -2.22 20.09 5.61
C ASP A 356 -3.35 19.78 4.63
N PHE A 357 -3.40 18.56 4.10
CA PHE A 357 -4.43 18.12 3.17
C PHE A 357 -5.84 18.22 3.77
N GLN A 358 -6.02 17.79 5.02
CA GLN A 358 -7.29 17.89 5.73
C GLN A 358 -7.69 19.36 5.92
N SER A 359 -6.76 20.23 6.34
CA SER A 359 -7.03 21.65 6.53
C SER A 359 -7.40 22.38 5.23
N GLU A 360 -6.79 21.99 4.10
CA GLU A 360 -7.05 22.55 2.77
C GLU A 360 -8.40 22.10 2.19
N ASN A 361 -8.93 20.94 2.61
CA ASN A 361 -10.07 20.28 1.96
C ASN A 361 -11.24 20.02 2.91
N SER A 362 -11.19 20.43 4.17
CA SER A 362 -12.34 20.38 5.08
C SER A 362 -13.33 21.48 4.75
N GLU A 363 -14.62 21.14 4.64
CA GLU A 363 -15.68 22.14 4.48
C GLU A 363 -16.57 22.22 5.73
N ALA A 364 -17.12 23.40 6.00
CA ALA A 364 -17.98 23.60 7.15
C ALA A 364 -19.31 22.82 6.99
N GLY A 365 -19.71 22.09 8.03
CA GLY A 365 -20.95 21.31 8.05
C GLY A 365 -20.83 19.90 7.48
N GLU A 366 -19.62 19.46 7.09
CA GLU A 366 -19.39 18.06 6.74
C GLU A 366 -19.21 17.19 7.98
N ILE A 367 -19.68 15.94 7.89
CA ILE A 367 -19.47 14.91 8.92
C ILE A 367 -18.38 13.98 8.42
N THR A 368 -17.21 14.01 9.07
CA THR A 368 -16.16 13.03 8.78
C THR A 368 -16.43 11.74 9.56
N VAL A 369 -16.52 10.61 8.87
CA VAL A 369 -16.83 9.30 9.50
C VAL A 369 -15.62 8.40 9.66
N PHE A 370 -14.54 8.63 8.91
CA PHE A 370 -13.27 7.93 9.12
C PHE A 370 -12.10 8.75 8.59
N ASP A 371 -10.94 8.47 9.16
CA ASP A 371 -9.63 8.89 8.66
C ASP A 371 -8.67 7.68 8.80
N VAL A 372 -8.33 7.09 7.66
CA VAL A 372 -7.56 5.85 7.57
C VAL A 372 -6.22 6.12 6.91
N LEU A 373 -5.14 5.62 7.51
CA LEU A 373 -3.81 5.57 6.92
C LEU A 373 -3.41 4.12 6.67
N CYS A 374 -2.95 3.78 5.48
CA CYS A 374 -2.52 2.43 5.16
C CYS A 374 -1.37 2.38 4.15
N GLY A 375 -0.74 1.21 4.09
CA GLY A 375 0.26 0.90 3.09
C GLY A 375 1.42 0.10 3.63
N ASP A 376 2.47 0.02 2.81
CA ASP A 376 3.72 -0.64 3.14
C ASP A 376 4.67 0.36 3.81
N LEU A 377 4.88 0.18 5.11
CA LEU A 377 5.73 1.06 5.90
C LEU A 377 7.17 0.57 5.98
N ASN A 378 7.49 -0.63 5.49
CA ASN A 378 8.84 -1.21 5.46
C ASN A 378 9.56 -1.32 6.84
N PHE A 379 8.82 -1.19 7.94
CA PHE A 379 9.31 -1.45 9.30
C PHE A 379 8.27 -2.29 10.05
N ASP A 380 8.71 -3.17 10.94
CA ASP A 380 7.83 -3.99 11.76
C ASP A 380 7.71 -3.48 13.20
N ASN A 381 6.80 -4.07 13.95
CA ASN A 381 6.54 -3.72 15.35
C ASN A 381 7.02 -4.81 16.33
N CYS A 382 8.09 -5.55 16.00
CA CYS A 382 8.67 -6.57 16.88
C CYS A 382 10.21 -6.61 16.89
N SER A 383 10.85 -6.03 15.87
CA SER A 383 12.30 -5.97 15.68
C SER A 383 12.95 -4.87 16.51
N ALA A 384 14.18 -5.10 16.97
CA ALA A 384 14.95 -4.08 17.67
C ALA A 384 15.45 -2.98 16.72
N ASP A 385 15.75 -3.35 15.46
CA ASP A 385 16.29 -2.41 14.45
C ASP A 385 15.26 -1.34 14.02
N ASP A 386 13.96 -1.64 14.16
CA ASP A 386 12.85 -0.77 13.77
C ASP A 386 12.30 0.07 14.96
N HIS A 387 13.00 0.10 16.11
CA HIS A 387 12.53 0.77 17.33
C HIS A 387 12.20 2.26 17.12
N MET A 388 12.96 2.96 16.28
CA MET A 388 12.80 4.39 16.06
C MET A 388 11.44 4.69 15.43
N GLU A 389 11.08 3.95 14.39
CA GLU A 389 9.78 4.01 13.71
C GLU A 389 8.66 3.53 14.63
N GLN A 390 8.89 2.45 15.38
CA GLN A 390 7.93 1.93 16.37
C GLN A 390 7.57 2.98 17.43
N SER A 391 8.49 3.86 17.78
CA SER A 391 8.29 4.93 18.79
C SER A 391 7.79 6.26 18.22
N HIS A 392 7.53 6.36 16.91
CA HIS A 392 7.12 7.61 16.27
C HIS A 392 5.72 8.06 16.72
N ASP A 393 5.52 9.38 16.80
CA ASP A 393 4.27 10.08 17.16
C ASP A 393 3.07 9.73 16.26
N LEU A 394 3.32 9.00 15.16
CA LEU A 394 2.28 8.51 14.25
C LEU A 394 1.27 7.66 15.01
N PHE A 395 1.75 6.84 15.94
CA PHE A 395 0.93 5.93 16.74
C PHE A 395 0.20 6.62 17.91
N GLU A 396 0.50 7.90 18.17
CA GLU A 396 -0.29 8.73 19.07
C GLU A 396 -1.53 9.27 18.35
N VAL A 397 -1.37 9.69 17.09
CA VAL A 397 -2.43 10.23 16.22
C VAL A 397 -3.31 9.13 15.65
N TYR A 398 -2.71 8.06 15.13
CA TYR A 398 -3.41 6.93 14.52
C TYR A 398 -3.29 5.68 15.38
N LYS A 399 -4.40 4.97 15.59
CA LYS A 399 -4.42 3.67 16.27
C LYS A 399 -4.18 2.55 15.27
N ASP A 400 -3.27 1.66 15.66
CA ASP A 400 -3.04 0.38 15.00
C ASP A 400 -3.85 -0.71 15.73
N PRO A 401 -4.85 -1.34 15.07
CA PRO A 401 -5.61 -2.43 15.67
C PRO A 401 -4.72 -3.59 16.14
N CYS A 402 -3.63 -3.88 15.45
CA CYS A 402 -2.72 -5.01 15.70
C CYS A 402 -1.70 -4.73 16.80
N ARG A 403 -1.64 -3.51 17.34
CA ARG A 403 -0.56 -3.07 18.24
C ARG A 403 -1.03 -3.05 19.69
N ASP A 404 -0.14 -3.52 20.58
CA ASP A 404 -0.25 -3.28 22.03
C ASP A 404 0.55 -2.04 22.42
N CYS A 405 1.84 -2.02 22.07
CA CYS A 405 2.75 -0.89 22.28
C CYS A 405 3.91 -0.92 21.27
N ALA A 406 4.82 0.05 21.38
CA ALA A 406 6.03 0.07 20.54
C ALA A 406 6.84 -1.21 20.72
N GLY A 407 7.15 -1.89 19.61
CA GLY A 407 7.89 -3.15 19.61
C GLY A 407 7.09 -4.36 20.10
N ARG A 408 5.75 -4.24 20.23
CA ARG A 408 4.89 -5.36 20.60
C ARG A 408 3.53 -5.32 19.90
N ASP A 409 3.30 -6.35 19.10
CA ASP A 409 2.00 -6.67 18.53
C ASP A 409 1.12 -7.45 19.51
N ARG A 410 -0.20 -7.34 19.30
CA ARG A 410 -1.22 -8.12 20.00
C ARG A 410 -1.02 -9.62 19.74
N SER A 411 -1.44 -10.43 20.72
CA SER A 411 -1.48 -11.88 20.55
C SER A 411 -2.35 -12.26 19.33
N GLY A 412 -1.83 -13.16 18.48
CA GLY A 412 -2.53 -13.63 17.27
C GLY A 412 -2.17 -12.87 15.98
N VAL A 413 -1.47 -11.75 16.08
CA VAL A 413 -0.98 -10.99 14.91
C VAL A 413 0.10 -11.74 14.15
N LEU A 414 0.16 -11.51 12.83
CA LEU A 414 1.11 -12.12 11.90
C LEU A 414 1.94 -11.07 11.20
N GLY A 415 3.17 -11.45 10.88
CA GLY A 415 3.97 -10.78 9.88
C GLY A 415 3.30 -10.85 8.51
N THR A 416 3.52 -9.82 7.70
CA THR A 416 2.92 -9.68 6.37
C THR A 416 3.93 -9.89 5.25
N LEU A 417 5.24 -9.91 5.54
CA LEU A 417 6.29 -10.19 4.57
C LEU A 417 6.68 -11.68 4.56
N LEU A 418 6.61 -12.30 3.39
CA LEU A 418 7.07 -13.68 3.16
C LEU A 418 8.57 -13.70 2.85
N ARG A 419 9.23 -14.81 3.16
CA ARG A 419 10.62 -15.06 2.71
C ARG A 419 10.61 -15.30 1.19
N PRO A 420 11.28 -14.47 0.39
CA PRO A 420 11.22 -14.57 -1.07
C PRO A 420 11.57 -15.97 -1.59
N GLU A 421 12.52 -16.67 -1.00
CA GLU A 421 12.97 -17.99 -1.45
C GLU A 421 11.85 -19.05 -1.38
N SER A 422 10.90 -18.86 -0.45
CA SER A 422 9.88 -19.83 -0.08
C SER A 422 8.56 -19.69 -0.85
N LEU A 423 8.40 -18.65 -1.67
CA LEU A 423 7.12 -18.31 -2.34
C LEU A 423 6.49 -19.43 -3.16
N TYR A 424 7.29 -20.37 -3.68
CA TYR A 424 6.81 -21.49 -4.48
C TYR A 424 6.69 -22.80 -3.70
N HIS A 425 7.03 -22.80 -2.41
CA HIS A 425 6.95 -23.99 -1.56
C HIS A 425 5.50 -24.40 -1.37
N GLU A 426 5.23 -25.72 -1.37
CA GLU A 426 3.86 -26.28 -1.28
C GLU A 426 3.08 -25.77 -0.07
N ALA A 427 3.76 -25.56 1.05
CA ALA A 427 3.17 -25.04 2.28
C ALA A 427 2.56 -23.63 2.15
N VAL A 428 3.00 -22.81 1.20
CA VAL A 428 2.57 -21.41 1.08
C VAL A 428 2.20 -20.98 -0.33
N ASN A 429 2.22 -21.87 -1.32
CA ASN A 429 1.96 -21.51 -2.71
C ASN A 429 0.48 -21.60 -3.11
N THR A 430 -0.41 -22.00 -2.20
CA THR A 430 -1.87 -21.91 -2.35
C THR A 430 -2.49 -21.20 -1.14
N PRO A 431 -3.66 -20.55 -1.31
CA PRO A 431 -4.32 -19.84 -0.21
C PRO A 431 -4.63 -20.72 1.01
N ASP A 432 -5.16 -21.93 0.79
CA ASP A 432 -5.46 -22.90 1.86
C ASP A 432 -4.22 -23.40 2.59
N ASN A 433 -3.15 -23.72 1.83
CA ASN A 433 -1.92 -24.21 2.44
C ASN A 433 -1.27 -23.11 3.26
N MET A 434 -1.20 -21.89 2.71
CA MET A 434 -0.65 -20.74 3.41
C MET A 434 -1.44 -20.47 4.70
N LYS A 435 -2.78 -20.50 4.68
CA LYS A 435 -3.59 -20.34 5.89
C LYS A 435 -3.19 -21.37 6.96
N ARG A 436 -3.23 -22.66 6.62
CA ARG A 436 -2.87 -23.75 7.56
C ARG A 436 -1.46 -23.59 8.13
N THR A 437 -0.50 -23.18 7.30
CA THR A 437 0.88 -22.96 7.72
C THR A 437 1.04 -21.73 8.61
N LEU A 438 0.31 -20.65 8.35
CA LEU A 438 0.35 -19.43 9.16
C LEU A 438 -0.37 -19.59 10.52
N GLU A 439 -1.37 -20.47 10.61
CA GLU A 439 -2.03 -20.84 11.87
C GLU A 439 -1.09 -21.61 12.82
N SER A 440 -0.06 -22.28 12.28
CA SER A 440 0.93 -23.03 13.07
C SER A 440 2.11 -22.15 13.49
N PRO A 441 2.31 -21.87 14.80
CA PRO A 441 3.38 -20.99 15.28
C PRO A 441 4.80 -21.43 14.88
N ASN A 442 5.02 -22.73 14.75
CA ASN A 442 6.32 -23.29 14.37
C ASN A 442 6.54 -23.24 12.85
N GLU A 443 5.50 -23.51 12.07
CA GLU A 443 5.65 -23.51 10.60
C GLU A 443 5.76 -22.09 10.07
N ARG A 444 4.98 -21.13 10.57
CA ARG A 444 5.04 -19.74 10.11
C ARG A 444 6.45 -19.13 10.21
N GLN A 445 7.27 -19.57 11.17
CA GLN A 445 8.68 -19.18 11.32
C GLN A 445 9.56 -19.54 10.12
N LEU A 446 9.18 -20.56 9.37
CA LEU A 446 9.91 -21.01 8.19
C LEU A 446 9.62 -20.15 6.95
N TYR A 447 8.47 -19.46 6.92
CA TYR A 447 7.95 -18.83 5.71
C TYR A 447 7.77 -17.32 5.80
N LEU A 448 7.53 -16.74 6.98
CA LEU A 448 7.54 -15.28 7.15
C LEU A 448 8.97 -14.78 7.35
N ALA A 449 9.23 -13.55 6.90
CA ALA A 449 10.47 -12.85 7.17
C ALA A 449 10.68 -12.74 8.70
N PRO A 450 11.87 -13.12 9.21
CA PRO A 450 12.15 -13.06 10.64
C PRO A 450 12.37 -11.62 11.11
N PRO A 451 12.09 -11.29 12.38
CA PRO A 451 12.47 -10.02 12.97
C PRO A 451 13.98 -9.73 12.86
N LEU A 452 14.32 -8.44 12.87
CA LEU A 452 15.66 -7.89 12.78
C LEU A 452 16.21 -7.47 14.17
N PRO A 453 17.52 -7.58 14.40
CA PRO A 453 18.51 -8.18 13.49
C PRO A 453 18.38 -9.71 13.47
N LEU A 454 18.70 -10.36 12.35
CA LEU A 454 18.58 -11.83 12.20
C LEU A 454 19.34 -12.66 13.27
N ASN A 455 20.29 -12.05 13.97
CA ASN A 455 21.10 -12.68 15.02
C ASN A 455 20.54 -12.47 16.44
N SER A 456 19.37 -11.86 16.60
CA SER A 456 18.71 -11.74 17.90
C SER A 456 18.35 -13.13 18.44
N ASN A 457 18.48 -13.32 19.75
CA ASN A 457 18.21 -14.58 20.45
C ASN A 457 16.83 -15.15 20.02
N PRO A 458 16.70 -16.45 19.65
CA PRO A 458 15.44 -17.03 19.17
C PRO A 458 14.27 -16.94 20.17
N ASP A 459 14.55 -16.63 21.42
CA ASP A 459 13.57 -16.36 22.48
C ASP A 459 13.00 -14.93 22.43
N VAL A 460 12.71 -14.38 21.24
CA VAL A 460 11.92 -13.14 21.16
C VAL A 460 10.53 -13.47 21.73
N PRO A 461 10.10 -12.87 22.86
CA PRO A 461 8.94 -13.35 23.62
C PRO A 461 7.60 -13.33 22.86
N HIS A 462 7.56 -12.73 21.65
CA HIS A 462 6.37 -12.54 20.84
C HIS A 462 6.70 -12.58 19.35
N TRP A 463 7.26 -13.70 18.87
CA TRP A 463 7.56 -13.86 17.44
C TRP A 463 6.26 -13.88 16.61
N THR A 464 6.07 -12.83 15.79
CA THR A 464 4.96 -12.69 14.83
C THR A 464 5.42 -12.79 13.37
N GLY A 465 6.71 -12.60 13.11
CA GLY A 465 7.23 -12.29 11.77
C GLY A 465 7.17 -10.78 11.50
N ARG A 466 7.80 -10.32 10.41
CA ARG A 466 7.82 -8.88 10.09
C ARG A 466 6.47 -8.42 9.52
N ARG A 467 5.69 -7.69 10.32
CA ARG A 467 4.45 -7.03 9.89
C ARG A 467 4.77 -5.62 9.44
N ILE A 468 4.94 -5.44 8.13
CA ILE A 468 5.36 -4.16 7.53
C ILE A 468 4.24 -3.45 6.78
N ASP A 469 3.12 -4.15 6.54
CA ASP A 469 1.90 -3.58 5.98
C ASP A 469 0.96 -3.18 7.13
N TYR A 470 0.44 -1.95 7.07
CA TYR A 470 -0.41 -1.38 8.12
C TYR A 470 -1.72 -0.84 7.56
N ILE A 471 -2.80 -0.94 8.37
CA ILE A 471 -4.00 -0.13 8.25
C ILE A 471 -4.29 0.45 9.64
N LEU A 472 -4.15 1.77 9.74
CA LEU A 472 -4.34 2.56 10.94
C LEU A 472 -5.59 3.44 10.79
N TYR A 473 -6.21 3.79 11.91
CA TYR A 473 -7.39 4.67 11.94
C TYR A 473 -7.25 5.72 13.03
N ARG A 474 -7.73 6.94 12.77
CA ARG A 474 -7.75 7.98 13.79
C ARG A 474 -8.94 7.75 14.76
N PRO A 475 -8.72 7.76 16.09
CA PRO A 475 -9.76 7.44 17.07
C PRO A 475 -10.84 8.54 17.19
N PRO A 476 -12.01 8.20 17.76
CA PRO A 476 -13.23 9.03 17.74
C PRO A 476 -13.22 10.29 18.60
N GLU A 477 -12.11 10.69 19.23
CA GLU A 477 -12.03 12.01 19.89
C GLU A 477 -12.25 13.18 18.92
N SER A 478 -12.30 12.90 17.60
CA SER A 478 -12.65 13.85 16.52
C SER A 478 -13.72 13.33 15.54
N PHE A 479 -14.36 12.18 15.79
CA PHE A 479 -15.28 11.51 14.85
C PHE A 479 -16.46 10.83 15.55
N PRO A 480 -17.55 10.47 14.83
CA PRO A 480 -18.59 9.61 15.38
C PRO A 480 -18.01 8.28 15.90
N ALA A 481 -18.70 7.65 16.85
CA ALA A 481 -18.20 6.46 17.53
C ALA A 481 -17.81 5.37 16.52
N THR A 482 -16.51 5.06 16.47
CA THR A 482 -15.90 4.13 15.52
C THR A 482 -15.43 2.87 16.24
N VAL A 483 -15.86 1.72 15.76
CA VAL A 483 -15.52 0.40 16.29
C VAL A 483 -14.82 -0.41 15.19
N VAL A 484 -13.73 -1.08 15.57
CA VAL A 484 -13.07 -2.06 14.71
C VAL A 484 -13.88 -3.36 14.80
N ASP A 485 -14.65 -3.68 13.74
CA ASP A 485 -15.44 -4.91 13.72
C ASP A 485 -14.57 -6.14 13.41
N GLN A 486 -13.60 -5.98 12.50
CA GLN A 486 -12.82 -7.10 11.98
C GLN A 486 -11.49 -6.63 11.38
N PHE A 487 -10.44 -7.40 11.63
CA PHE A 487 -9.15 -7.29 10.95
C PHE A 487 -8.80 -8.63 10.28
N LEU A 488 -8.37 -8.64 9.02
CA LEU A 488 -8.02 -9.89 8.33
C LEU A 488 -6.61 -9.86 7.77
N PHE A 489 -5.91 -10.99 7.88
CA PHE A 489 -4.74 -11.34 7.07
C PHE A 489 -5.18 -12.26 5.95
N ILE A 490 -4.87 -11.95 4.69
CA ILE A 490 -5.54 -12.57 3.54
C ILE A 490 -4.55 -13.37 2.71
N THR A 491 -4.76 -14.69 2.61
CA THR A 491 -3.83 -15.60 1.89
C THR A 491 -4.20 -15.79 0.42
N GLN A 492 -5.24 -15.12 -0.10
CA GLN A 492 -5.72 -15.30 -1.47
C GLN A 492 -4.67 -14.98 -2.55
N LEU A 493 -3.65 -14.18 -2.22
CA LEU A 493 -2.53 -13.85 -3.11
C LEU A 493 -1.32 -14.79 -2.97
N ALA A 494 -1.47 -15.95 -2.34
CA ALA A 494 -0.43 -16.97 -2.25
C ALA A 494 0.22 -17.26 -3.63
N GLY A 495 1.55 -17.15 -3.70
CA GLY A 495 2.33 -17.32 -4.93
C GLY A 495 2.18 -16.21 -5.97
N LEU A 496 1.41 -15.15 -5.68
CA LEU A 496 1.18 -14.00 -6.55
C LEU A 496 1.85 -12.71 -6.03
N SER A 497 2.05 -12.58 -4.73
CA SER A 497 2.84 -11.53 -4.07
C SER A 497 3.70 -12.16 -2.97
N ASP A 498 4.76 -11.49 -2.56
CA ASP A 498 5.52 -11.79 -1.34
C ASP A 498 4.99 -11.05 -0.10
N HIS A 499 3.98 -10.20 -0.27
CA HIS A 499 3.21 -9.63 0.84
C HIS A 499 1.88 -10.34 1.03
N ILE A 500 1.43 -10.41 2.29
CA ILE A 500 0.11 -10.85 2.71
C ILE A 500 -0.79 -9.60 2.83
N PRO A 501 -1.81 -9.46 1.96
CA PRO A 501 -2.77 -8.37 2.09
C PRO A 501 -3.48 -8.36 3.43
N ILE A 502 -3.87 -7.17 3.87
CA ILE A 502 -4.62 -6.96 5.10
C ILE A 502 -5.91 -6.19 4.83
N SER A 503 -6.91 -6.38 5.68
CA SER A 503 -8.15 -5.61 5.62
C SER A 503 -8.63 -5.16 6.99
N LEU A 504 -9.29 -4.01 7.02
CA LEU A 504 -9.94 -3.45 8.20
C LEU A 504 -11.41 -3.15 7.88
N ARG A 505 -12.32 -3.64 8.72
CA ARG A 505 -13.73 -3.24 8.73
C ARG A 505 -13.97 -2.30 9.90
N LEU A 506 -14.42 -1.09 9.59
CA LEU A 506 -14.83 -0.09 10.59
C LEU A 506 -16.34 0.05 10.60
N SER A 507 -16.92 -0.05 11.79
CA SER A 507 -18.30 0.34 12.06
C SER A 507 -18.32 1.75 12.61
N VAL A 508 -19.17 2.61 12.05
CA VAL A 508 -19.35 3.99 12.48
C VAL A 508 -20.83 4.19 12.82
N THR A 509 -21.10 4.73 14.01
CA THR A 509 -22.46 5.12 14.40
C THR A 509 -22.62 6.61 14.19
N ILE A 510 -23.49 6.99 13.25
CA ILE A 510 -23.87 8.37 13.02
C ILE A 510 -25.16 8.60 13.82
N ASP A 511 -25.08 9.45 14.84
CA ASP A 511 -26.24 9.77 15.65
C ASP A 511 -27.33 10.40 14.76
N PRO A 512 -28.57 9.91 14.80
CA PRO A 512 -29.68 10.63 14.22
C PRO A 512 -29.79 11.96 14.97
N THR A 513 -29.73 13.08 14.24
CA THR A 513 -29.91 14.38 14.87
C THR A 513 -31.29 14.41 15.52
N THR A 514 -31.32 14.60 16.85
CA THR A 514 -32.55 14.97 17.54
C THR A 514 -33.01 16.31 16.95
N SER A 515 -34.03 16.24 16.10
CA SER A 515 -34.82 17.41 15.73
C SER A 515 -35.35 18.06 17.02
N LEU A 516 -34.93 19.29 17.28
CA LEU A 516 -35.51 20.16 18.30
C LEU A 516 -36.77 20.84 17.76
#